data_AF-A0A967BUC8-F1
#
_entry.id   AF-A0A967BUC8-F1
#
_cell.length_a   1.000
_cell.length_b   1.000
_cell.length_c   1.000
_cell.angle_alpha   90.00
_cell.angle_beta   90.00
_cell.angle_gamma   90.00
#
_symmetry.space_group_name_H-M   'P 1'
#
loop_
_entity.id
_entity.type
_entity.pdbx_description
1 polymer ?
#
loop_
_entity_poly.entity_id
_entity_poly.type
_entity_poly.pdbx_seq_one_letter_code
_entity_poly.pdbx_strand_id
1 'polypeptide(L)' 'MKMPKIRIKAKNVGLKPGKMKKADLIRAIQIQEGNNPCFSPNRESCDQTGCCWHSDCVVA' A
#
# COMPACT_ATOMS: atom_id res chain seq x y z
N MET A 1 -1.97 8.57 -0.94
CA MET A 1 -3.25 7.87 -1.19
C MET A 1 -4.12 7.86 0.08
N LYS A 2 -5.39 8.27 -0.05
CA LYS A 2 -6.36 8.28 1.07
C LYS A 2 -7.04 6.91 1.25
N MET A 3 -7.45 6.59 2.48
CA MET A 3 -8.08 5.30 2.85
C MET A 3 -9.21 4.82 1.93
N PRO A 4 -10.13 5.65 1.41
CA PRO A 4 -11.17 5.18 0.50
C PRO A 4 -10.62 4.53 -0.77
N LYS A 5 -9.60 5.13 -1.40
CA LYS A 5 -8.94 4.56 -2.60
C LYS A 5 -8.22 3.24 -2.29
N ILE A 6 -7.62 3.14 -1.11
CA ILE A 6 -6.94 1.92 -0.65
C ILE A 6 -7.94 0.77 -0.49
N ARG A 7 -9.10 1.05 0.11
CA ARG A 7 -10.18 0.06 0.25
C ARG A 7 -10.72 -0.40 -1.11
N ILE A 8 -10.78 0.47 -2.11
CA ILE A 8 -11.16 0.10 -3.48
C ILE A 8 -10.11 -0.83 -4.10
N LYS A 9 -8.82 -0.47 -4.03
CA LYS A 9 -7.72 -1.35 -4.49
C LYS A 9 -7.75 -2.72 -3.81
N ALA A 10 -7.95 -2.76 -2.49
CA ALA A 10 -8.10 -4.00 -1.73
C ALA A 10 -9.23 -4.88 -2.28
N LYS A 11 -10.42 -4.31 -2.51
CA LYS A 11 -11.56 -5.05 -3.08
C LYS A 11 -11.27 -5.57 -4.48
N ASN A 12 -10.60 -4.79 -5.33
CA ASN A 12 -10.26 -5.20 -6.70
C ASN A 12 -9.33 -6.40 -6.75
N VAL A 13 -8.47 -6.56 -5.74
CA VAL A 13 -7.58 -7.73 -5.63
C VAL A 13 -8.20 -8.85 -4.77
N GLY A 14 -9.46 -8.74 -4.34
CA GLY A 14 -10.17 -9.76 -3.56
C GLY A 14 -9.98 -9.69 -2.04
N LEU A 15 -9.34 -8.64 -1.52
CA LEU A 15 -9.14 -8.43 -0.08
C LEU A 15 -10.34 -7.74 0.58
N LYS A 16 -10.64 -8.19 1.81
CA LYS A 16 -11.63 -7.56 2.69
C LYS A 16 -10.91 -6.64 3.69
N PRO A 17 -10.95 -5.30 3.53
CA PRO A 17 -10.14 -4.38 4.32
C PRO A 17 -10.48 -4.30 5.82
N GLY A 18 -11.68 -4.77 6.23
CA GLY A 18 -12.09 -4.89 7.64
C GLY A 18 -11.68 -3.71 8.53
N LYS A 19 -11.11 -4.04 9.70
CA LYS A 19 -10.51 -3.13 10.68
C LYS A 19 -8.99 -2.96 10.49
N MET A 20 -8.42 -3.33 9.33
CA MET A 20 -6.99 -3.23 9.10
C MET A 20 -6.51 -1.76 9.10
N LYS A 21 -5.33 -1.52 9.66
CA LYS A 21 -4.67 -0.22 9.56
C LYS A 21 -4.24 0.02 8.11
N LYS A 22 -4.02 1.30 7.75
CA LYS A 22 -3.59 1.70 6.41
C LYS A 22 -2.38 0.90 5.93
N ALA A 23 -1.34 0.82 6.77
CA ALA A 23 -0.09 0.15 6.41
C ALA A 23 -0.29 -1.35 6.15
N ASP A 24 -0.99 -2.04 7.05
CA ASP A 24 -1.24 -3.47 6.93
C ASP A 24 -2.11 -3.79 5.71
N LEU A 25 -3.09 -2.95 5.43
CA LEU A 25 -3.93 -3.11 4.24
C LEU A 25 -3.12 -2.94 2.95
N ILE A 26 -2.22 -1.95 2.88
CA ILE A 26 -1.37 -1.75 1.70
C ILE A 26 -0.43 -2.95 1.52
N ARG A 27 0.19 -3.45 2.59
CA ARG A 27 1.05 -4.64 2.52
C ARG A 27 0.29 -5.87 2.05
N ALA A 28 -0.94 -6.07 2.53
CA ALA A 28 -1.80 -7.15 2.05
C ALA A 28 -2.10 -7.00 0.54
N ILE A 29 -2.40 -5.77 0.07
CA ILE A 29 -2.58 -5.51 -1.37
C ILE A 29 -1.32 -5.87 -2.15
N GLN A 30 -0.13 -5.45 -1.68
CA GLN A 30 1.13 -5.76 -2.34
C GLN A 30 1.33 -7.27 -2.50
N ILE A 31 1.09 -8.06 -1.44
CA ILE A 31 1.17 -9.53 -1.51
C ILE A 31 0.20 -10.09 -2.55
N GLN A 32 -1.04 -9.60 -2.55
CA GLN A 32 -2.08 -10.06 -3.46
C GLN A 32 -1.81 -9.67 -4.92
N GLU A 33 -1.11 -8.56 -5.15
CA GLU A 33 -0.59 -8.14 -6.46
C GLU A 33 0.67 -8.95 -6.87
N GLY A 34 1.19 -9.85 -6.03
CA GLY A 34 2.42 -10.62 -6.28
C GLY A 34 3.71 -9.83 -6.00
N ASN A 35 3.61 -8.68 -5.33
CA ASN A 35 4.71 -7.80 -5.00
C ASN A 35 5.22 -8.04 -3.57
N ASN A 36 6.44 -7.56 -3.30
CA ASN A 36 6.96 -7.53 -1.94
C ASN A 36 6.15 -6.56 -1.05
N PRO A 37 5.76 -6.96 0.18
CA PRO A 37 5.03 -6.11 1.15
C PRO A 37 5.92 -5.04 1.79
N CYS A 38 6.60 -4.24 0.97
CA CYS A 38 7.60 -3.27 1.40
C CYS A 38 7.03 -1.92 1.87
N PHE A 39 5.70 -1.75 1.89
CA PHE A 39 5.11 -0.48 2.31
C PHE A 39 5.53 -0.11 3.74
N SER A 40 6.15 1.06 3.87
CA SER A 40 6.52 1.65 5.15
C SER A 40 6.31 3.16 5.07
N PRO A 41 5.55 3.77 6.00
CA PRO A 41 5.49 5.21 6.10
C PRO A 41 6.85 5.77 6.55
N ASN A 42 7.15 7.00 6.19
CA ASN A 42 8.35 7.73 6.62
C ASN A 42 9.68 7.07 6.22
N ARG A 43 9.71 6.47 5.03
CA ARG A 43 10.93 5.92 4.44
C ARG A 43 11.77 7.05 3.85
N GLU A 44 13.07 7.03 4.09
CA GLU A 44 14.01 8.05 3.56
C GLU A 44 14.20 7.92 2.05
N SER A 45 14.29 6.69 1.53
CA SER A 45 14.49 6.43 0.12
C SER A 45 13.79 5.15 -0.35
N CYS A 46 13.36 5.14 -1.61
CA CYS A 46 12.74 3.98 -2.25
C CYS A 46 13.06 3.99 -3.74
N ASP A 47 13.77 2.96 -4.23
CA ASP A 47 14.18 2.89 -5.64
C ASP A 47 13.02 2.51 -6.59
N GLN A 48 11.86 2.18 -6.02
CA GLN A 48 10.64 1.82 -6.76
C GLN A 48 9.81 3.07 -7.08
N THR A 49 10.31 3.91 -7.98
CA THR A 49 9.67 5.17 -8.39
C THR A 49 8.31 4.97 -9.08
N GLY A 50 8.11 3.84 -9.75
CA GLY A 50 6.84 3.45 -10.37
C GLY A 50 5.79 2.89 -9.40
N CYS A 51 6.13 2.74 -8.10
CA CYS A 51 5.21 2.19 -7.12
C CYS A 51 4.05 3.15 -6.87
N CYS A 52 2.81 2.67 -7.00
CA CYS A 52 1.62 3.51 -6.74
C CYS A 52 1.49 3.98 -5.28
N TRP A 53 2.31 3.42 -4.38
CA TRP A 53 2.41 3.77 -2.96
C TRP A 53 3.60 4.68 -2.65
N HIS A 54 4.45 4.99 -3.63
CA HIS A 54 5.71 5.72 -3.43
C HIS A 54 5.52 7.02 -2.64
N SER A 55 4.55 7.85 -3.04
CA SER A 55 4.22 9.11 -2.36
C SER A 55 3.68 8.97 -0.93
N ASP A 56 3.24 7.77 -0.54
CA ASP A 56 2.81 7.48 0.84
C ASP A 56 3.94 6.87 1.67
N CYS A 57 4.97 6.32 1.02
CA CYS A 57 6.13 5.76 1.69
C CYS A 57 7.18 6.82 1.99
N VAL A 58 7.51 7.64 0.99
CA VAL A 58 8.59 8.62 1.09
C VAL A 58 8.04 9.93 1.63
N VAL A 59 8.63 10.40 2.72
CA VAL A 59 8.39 11.77 3.21
C VAL A 59 9.40 12.63 2.50
N ALA A 60 8.92 13.48 1.60
CA ALA A 60 9.74 14.49 0.95
C ALA A 60 10.14 15.57 1.95
#